data_AF-A0A371ASH1-F1
#
_entry.id   AF-A0A371ASH1-F1
#
_cell.length_a   1.000
_cell.length_b   1.000
_cell.length_c   1.000
_cell.angle_alpha   90.00
_cell.angle_beta   90.00
_cell.angle_gamma   90.00
#
_symmetry.space_group_name_H-M   'P 1'
#
loop_
_entity.id
_entity.type
_entity.pdbx_description
1 polymer ?
#
loop_
_entity_poly.entity_id
_entity_poly.type
_entity_poly.pdbx_seq_one_letter_code
_entity_poly.pdbx_strand_id
1 'polypeptide(L)'
;MRTCIDYTISPTTLTIVRGCLDTALELDKDGFGPHQGESIVEILQRDIITFCAYLAKCDGEVDTEEIDFINKFFLQELEKAQIEALVRNREIEDESWLLRPAKSFDYFLKPKLLNTPEAKGKYYNIINVYYKAFDKVGHEVISCNRDLNEVQLVRITDYLCMLREFIKNGQFVYQEEKKERIEEKVSINTDTEVVQLEKGSLDKLLEEMNGFIGMDTVKQEVHKLISFIKINKLRKENGLKVQEFSNHMVFLGNPGTGKTTFARLLAKIYYALDIAETDKFIEIDRSGLIAGYVGQTSQKVQEVIENAKGGVLFIDEAYALSNNGGEADFGREALICLQRRWRIIETSLL
;
A
#
# COMPACT_ATOMS: atom_id res chain seq x y z
N MET A 1 -34.31 14.79 -3.59
CA MET A 1 -33.45 14.76 -2.40
C MET A 1 -32.58 13.52 -2.48
N ARG A 2 -31.37 13.65 -3.01
CA ARG A 2 -30.36 12.58 -2.95
C ARG A 2 -29.68 12.74 -1.59
N THR A 3 -29.82 11.76 -0.71
CA THR A 3 -29.17 11.73 0.60
C THR A 3 -27.66 11.67 0.40
N CYS A 4 -26.95 12.73 0.79
CA CYS A 4 -25.53 12.65 1.09
C CYS A 4 -25.35 11.53 2.11
N ILE A 5 -24.43 10.61 1.86
CA ILE A 5 -24.05 9.64 2.88
C ILE A 5 -23.32 10.46 3.95
N ASP A 6 -23.81 10.43 5.20
CA ASP A 6 -23.19 11.14 6.33
C ASP A 6 -21.84 10.48 6.68
N TYR A 7 -20.83 10.71 5.83
CA TYR A 7 -19.48 10.24 6.07
C TYR A 7 -18.90 10.99 7.27
N THR A 8 -18.42 10.23 8.26
CA THR A 8 -17.83 10.78 9.48
C THR A 8 -16.33 10.53 9.45
N ILE A 9 -15.57 11.63 9.40
CA ILE A 9 -14.10 11.61 9.46
C ILE A 9 -13.67 10.85 10.73
N SER A 10 -12.71 9.93 10.61
CA SER A 10 -12.27 9.13 11.75
C SER A 10 -11.69 10.03 12.84
N PRO A 11 -12.08 9.87 14.12
CA PRO A 11 -11.46 10.59 15.24
C PRO A 11 -9.94 10.39 15.31
N THR A 12 -9.46 9.25 14.84
CA THR A 12 -8.03 8.93 14.79
C THR A 12 -7.30 9.81 13.78
N THR A 13 -7.88 9.99 12.59
CA THR A 13 -7.29 10.83 11.53
C THR A 13 -7.26 12.29 11.96
N LEU A 14 -8.35 12.81 12.54
CA LEU A 14 -8.40 14.16 13.11
C LEU A 14 -7.31 14.37 14.17
N THR A 15 -7.07 13.37 15.03
CA THR A 15 -6.03 13.45 16.07
C THR A 15 -4.63 13.51 15.46
N ILE A 16 -4.34 12.67 14.46
CA ILE A 16 -3.04 12.64 13.77
C ILE A 16 -2.79 13.95 13.02
N VAL A 17 -3.79 14.48 12.32
CA VAL A 17 -3.66 15.72 11.56
C VAL A 17 -3.50 16.92 12.48
N ARG A 18 -4.23 16.98 13.62
CA ARG A 18 -3.99 18.00 14.65
C ARG A 18 -2.56 17.94 15.17
N GLY A 19 -2.06 16.76 15.53
CA GLY A 19 -0.66 16.60 15.96
C GLY A 19 0.35 17.04 14.89
N CYS A 20 0.05 16.82 13.61
CA CYS A 20 0.85 17.30 12.48
C CYS A 20 0.87 18.83 12.39
N LEU A 21 -0.30 19.48 12.51
CA LEU A 21 -0.42 20.94 12.53
C LEU A 21 0.24 21.57 13.77
N ASP A 22 0.14 20.93 14.93
CA ASP A 22 0.83 21.37 16.15
C ASP A 22 2.36 21.31 15.98
N THR A 23 2.86 20.26 15.33
CA THR A 23 4.28 20.14 14.97
C THR A 23 4.72 21.24 14.00
N ALA A 24 3.88 21.59 13.02
CA ALA A 24 4.13 22.71 12.11
C ALA A 24 4.19 24.05 12.85
N LEU A 25 3.25 24.28 13.77
CA LEU A 25 3.19 25.48 14.63
C LEU A 25 4.45 25.64 15.48
N GLU A 26 4.98 24.55 16.03
CA GLU A 26 6.23 24.57 16.79
C GLU A 26 7.42 25.02 15.92
N LEU A 27 7.48 24.55 14.67
CA LEU A 27 8.55 24.92 13.75
C LEU A 27 8.46 26.37 13.27
N ASP A 28 7.25 26.90 13.12
CA ASP A 28 7.04 28.32 12.88
C ASP A 28 7.53 29.17 14.06
N LYS A 29 7.23 28.76 15.31
CA LYS A 29 7.75 29.42 16.51
C LYS A 29 9.27 29.35 16.63
N ASP A 30 9.86 28.24 16.23
CA ASP A 30 11.31 28.03 16.20
C ASP A 30 11.99 28.81 15.04
N GLY A 31 11.23 29.51 14.19
CA GLY A 31 11.75 30.39 13.14
C GLY A 31 12.22 29.66 11.87
N PHE A 32 11.71 28.44 11.63
CA PHE A 32 12.02 27.67 10.42
C PHE A 32 11.14 28.06 9.22
N GLY A 33 10.06 28.82 9.45
CA GLY A 33 9.14 29.29 8.41
C GLY A 33 9.79 30.21 7.37
N PRO A 34 9.13 30.42 6.21
CA PRO A 34 9.65 31.27 5.17
C PRO A 34 9.64 32.75 5.59
N HIS A 35 10.67 33.48 5.16
CA HIS A 35 10.81 34.91 5.49
C HIS A 35 9.81 35.83 4.77
N GLN A 36 8.95 35.28 3.90
CA GLN A 36 8.04 36.03 3.01
C GLN A 36 6.57 36.08 3.49
N GLY A 37 6.31 35.80 4.77
CA GLY A 37 5.03 36.11 5.41
C GLY A 37 3.94 35.04 5.33
N GLU A 38 4.24 33.82 4.86
CA GLU A 38 3.35 32.66 4.93
C GLU A 38 3.89 31.69 6.01
N SER A 39 3.04 31.12 6.85
CA SER A 39 3.46 30.17 7.90
C SER A 39 3.63 28.74 7.35
N ILE A 40 4.46 27.90 7.97
CA ILE A 40 4.56 26.46 7.63
C ILE A 40 3.20 25.79 7.80
N VAL A 41 2.41 26.22 8.78
CA VAL A 41 1.05 25.72 9.02
C VAL A 41 0.14 26.00 7.83
N GLU A 42 0.13 27.23 7.31
CA GLU A 42 -0.67 27.59 6.12
C GLU A 42 -0.20 26.82 4.88
N ILE A 43 1.12 26.63 4.71
CA ILE A 43 1.69 25.82 3.63
C ILE A 43 1.23 24.36 3.76
N LEU A 44 1.30 23.78 4.96
CA LEU A 44 0.88 22.40 5.22
C LEU A 44 -0.62 22.22 4.99
N GLN A 45 -1.47 23.10 5.53
CA GLN A 45 -2.92 23.05 5.30
C GLN A 45 -3.23 23.08 3.81
N ARG A 46 -2.59 23.99 3.08
CA ARG A 46 -2.74 24.10 1.62
C ARG A 46 -2.25 22.85 0.90
N ASP A 47 -1.14 22.24 1.32
CA ASP A 47 -0.62 21.02 0.72
C ASP A 47 -1.56 19.83 0.94
N ILE A 48 -2.13 19.67 2.15
CA ILE A 48 -3.10 18.60 2.41
C ILE A 48 -4.38 18.84 1.58
N ILE A 49 -4.88 20.08 1.49
CA ILE A 49 -6.03 20.42 0.62
C ILE A 49 -5.71 20.08 -0.85
N THR A 50 -4.51 20.45 -1.31
CA THR A 50 -4.07 20.18 -2.69
C THR A 50 -3.94 18.68 -2.95
N PHE A 51 -3.45 17.91 -1.96
CA PHE A 51 -3.39 16.46 -2.02
C PHE A 51 -4.78 15.83 -2.11
N CYS A 52 -5.74 16.26 -1.28
CA CYS A 52 -7.12 15.78 -1.35
C CYS A 52 -7.76 16.11 -2.70
N ALA A 53 -7.54 17.33 -3.21
CA ALA A 53 -8.05 17.75 -4.52
C ALA A 53 -7.42 16.94 -5.68
N TYR A 54 -6.15 16.59 -5.57
CA TYR A 54 -5.48 15.71 -6.53
C TYR A 54 -6.10 14.32 -6.52
N LEU A 55 -6.28 13.71 -5.34
CA LEU A 55 -6.90 12.39 -5.22
C LEU A 55 -8.34 12.38 -5.75
N ALA A 56 -9.11 13.43 -5.46
CA ALA A 56 -10.48 13.59 -5.95
C ALA A 56 -10.56 13.66 -7.47
N LYS A 57 -9.61 14.32 -8.14
CA LYS A 57 -9.62 14.46 -9.60
C LYS A 57 -9.06 13.24 -10.35
N CYS A 58 -8.63 12.18 -9.66
CA CYS A 58 -7.88 11.08 -10.28
C CYS A 58 -8.66 10.27 -11.31
N ASP A 59 -9.99 10.26 -11.23
CA ASP A 59 -10.91 9.62 -12.17
C ASP A 59 -11.41 10.57 -13.28
N GLY A 60 -10.97 11.83 -13.26
CA GLY A 60 -11.35 12.86 -14.23
C GLY A 60 -12.56 13.71 -13.82
N GLU A 61 -13.26 13.38 -12.73
CA GLU A 61 -14.43 14.13 -12.25
C GLU A 61 -14.40 14.31 -10.73
N VAL A 62 -14.46 15.55 -10.24
CA VAL A 62 -14.57 15.80 -8.80
C VAL A 62 -16.02 15.62 -8.34
N ASP A 63 -16.26 14.66 -7.45
CA ASP A 63 -17.58 14.34 -6.93
C ASP A 63 -18.01 15.26 -5.78
N THR A 64 -19.32 15.45 -5.61
CA THR A 64 -19.87 16.29 -4.53
C THR A 64 -19.48 15.78 -3.14
N GLU A 65 -19.31 14.47 -2.98
CA GLU A 65 -18.98 13.84 -1.69
C GLU A 65 -17.52 14.09 -1.29
N GLU A 66 -16.62 14.19 -2.27
CA GLU A 66 -15.21 14.53 -2.05
C GLU A 66 -15.06 16.01 -1.68
N ILE A 67 -15.85 16.88 -2.32
CA ILE A 67 -15.94 18.30 -1.98
C ILE A 67 -16.48 18.48 -0.56
N ASP A 68 -17.57 17.80 -0.23
CA ASP A 68 -18.15 17.82 1.12
C ASP A 68 -17.17 17.30 2.17
N PHE A 69 -16.40 16.25 1.85
CA PHE A 69 -15.33 15.76 2.72
C PHE A 69 -14.25 16.82 2.95
N ILE A 70 -13.70 17.42 1.89
CA ILE A 70 -12.66 18.45 1.98
C ILE A 70 -13.16 19.63 2.82
N ASN A 71 -14.37 20.12 2.52
CA ASN A 71 -14.99 21.23 3.22
C ASN A 71 -15.21 20.93 4.70
N LYS A 72 -15.70 19.73 5.03
CA LYS A 72 -15.90 19.27 6.42
C LYS A 72 -14.57 19.07 7.15
N PHE A 73 -13.54 18.57 6.48
CA PHE A 73 -12.24 18.27 7.06
C PHE A 73 -11.46 19.54 7.40
N PHE A 74 -11.47 20.52 6.50
CA PHE A 74 -10.74 21.78 6.68
C PHE A 74 -11.59 22.92 7.26
N LEU A 75 -12.88 22.69 7.51
CA LEU A 75 -13.85 23.72 7.91
C LEU A 75 -13.85 24.91 6.94
N GLN A 76 -13.84 24.61 5.64
CA GLN A 76 -13.86 25.60 4.56
C GLN A 76 -15.10 25.38 3.67
N GLU A 77 -15.49 26.41 2.93
CA GLU A 77 -16.56 26.34 1.93
C GLU A 77 -15.95 26.53 0.54
N LEU A 78 -15.21 25.52 0.07
CA LEU A 78 -14.66 25.52 -1.28
C LEU A 78 -15.72 25.04 -2.27
N GLU A 79 -15.92 25.81 -3.34
CA GLU A 79 -16.75 25.41 -4.47
C GLU A 79 -15.99 24.47 -5.42
N LYS A 80 -16.73 23.66 -6.19
CA LYS A 80 -16.15 22.75 -7.22
C LYS A 80 -15.17 23.47 -8.14
N ALA A 81 -15.50 24.67 -8.60
CA ALA A 81 -14.65 25.47 -9.46
C ALA A 81 -13.32 25.88 -8.80
N GLN A 82 -13.32 26.10 -7.49
CA GLN A 82 -12.11 26.44 -6.73
C GLN A 82 -11.21 25.22 -6.53
N ILE A 83 -11.78 24.06 -6.25
CA ILE A 83 -11.05 22.79 -6.16
C ILE A 83 -10.44 22.44 -7.53
N GLU A 84 -11.20 22.56 -8.61
CA GLU A 84 -10.69 22.35 -9.97
C GLU A 84 -9.64 23.40 -10.38
N ALA A 85 -9.74 24.64 -9.88
CA ALA A 85 -8.77 25.70 -10.13
C ALA A 85 -7.46 25.51 -9.35
N LEU A 86 -7.52 24.97 -8.12
CA LEU A 86 -6.33 24.56 -7.36
C LEU A 86 -5.52 23.53 -8.14
N VAL A 87 -6.22 22.66 -8.88
CA VAL A 87 -5.56 21.70 -9.78
C VAL A 87 -5.03 22.40 -11.05
N ARG A 88 -5.81 23.24 -11.72
CA ARG A 88 -5.40 23.88 -13.00
C ARG A 88 -4.28 24.93 -12.87
N ASN A 89 -4.26 25.73 -11.79
CA ASN A 89 -3.37 26.88 -11.67
C ASN A 89 -1.92 26.54 -11.23
N ARG A 90 -1.57 25.27 -11.06
CA ARG A 90 -0.26 24.85 -10.50
C ARG A 90 0.53 23.84 -11.36
N GLU A 91 0.35 23.82 -12.67
CA GLU A 91 1.08 22.88 -13.57
C GLU A 91 0.83 21.40 -13.21
N ILE A 92 -0.39 21.07 -12.75
CA ILE A 92 -0.79 19.70 -12.44
C ILE A 92 -1.22 19.03 -13.75
N GLU A 93 -0.23 18.78 -14.60
CA GLU A 93 -0.31 17.78 -15.67
C GLU A 93 0.06 16.43 -15.03
N ASP A 94 -0.80 15.44 -15.25
CA ASP A 94 -1.09 14.21 -14.49
C ASP A 94 0.10 13.38 -13.93
N GLU A 95 1.33 13.58 -14.39
CA GLU A 95 2.49 12.73 -14.04
C GLU A 95 3.52 13.43 -13.15
N SER A 96 3.65 14.75 -13.19
CA SER A 96 4.72 15.48 -12.49
C SER A 96 4.53 15.55 -10.96
N TRP A 97 3.29 15.40 -10.49
CA TRP A 97 2.94 15.51 -9.07
C TRP A 97 3.32 14.26 -8.27
N LEU A 98 3.23 13.07 -8.88
CA LEU A 98 3.75 11.82 -8.29
C LEU A 98 5.27 11.86 -8.07
N LEU A 99 5.96 12.81 -8.72
CA LEU A 99 7.41 12.94 -8.68
C LEU A 99 7.90 14.00 -7.68
N ARG A 100 7.00 14.69 -6.95
CA ARG A 100 7.39 15.76 -6.03
C ARG A 100 6.67 15.65 -4.67
N PRO A 101 7.41 15.69 -3.55
CA PRO A 101 6.79 15.77 -2.22
C PRO A 101 6.06 17.12 -2.05
N ALA A 102 5.13 17.17 -1.10
CA ALA A 102 4.45 18.41 -0.73
C ALA A 102 5.47 19.47 -0.27
N LYS A 103 5.23 20.75 -0.60
CA LYS A 103 6.19 21.85 -0.36
C LYS A 103 6.54 22.04 1.12
N SER A 104 5.61 21.71 2.00
CA SER A 104 5.82 21.66 3.44
C SER A 104 7.01 20.76 3.83
N PHE A 105 7.30 19.71 3.05
CA PHE A 105 8.45 18.83 3.30
C PHE A 105 9.81 19.51 3.08
N ASP A 106 9.90 20.54 2.23
CA ASP A 106 11.14 21.27 1.96
C ASP A 106 11.69 21.97 3.20
N TYR A 107 10.79 22.34 4.13
CA TYR A 107 11.15 23.08 5.34
C TYR A 107 11.82 22.18 6.39
N PHE A 108 11.65 20.86 6.31
CA PHE A 108 12.34 19.90 7.19
C PHE A 108 13.73 19.55 6.68
N LEU A 109 14.03 19.77 5.40
CA LEU A 109 15.35 19.52 4.80
C LEU A 109 16.36 20.64 5.04
N LYS A 110 16.03 21.67 5.82
CA LYS A 110 16.95 22.78 6.08
C LYS A 110 18.15 22.31 6.92
N PRO A 111 19.39 22.70 6.56
CA PRO A 111 20.62 22.27 7.26
C PRO A 111 20.59 22.47 8.78
N LYS A 112 19.87 23.49 9.26
CA LYS A 112 19.71 23.79 10.69
C LYS A 112 19.10 22.63 11.51
N LEU A 113 18.30 21.75 10.89
CA LEU A 113 17.69 20.57 11.55
C LEU A 113 18.57 19.31 11.51
N LEU A 114 19.64 19.28 10.71
CA LEU A 114 20.44 18.07 10.45
C LEU A 114 21.79 18.07 11.18
N ASN A 115 22.11 19.13 11.92
CA ASN A 115 23.46 19.40 12.43
C ASN A 115 23.80 18.69 13.77
N THR A 116 22.82 18.20 14.54
CA THR A 116 23.09 17.43 15.79
C THR A 116 22.33 16.11 15.81
N PRO A 117 22.81 15.09 16.56
CA PRO A 117 22.09 13.83 16.74
C PRO A 117 20.68 14.02 17.32
N GLU A 118 20.49 14.95 18.27
CA GLU A 118 19.14 15.26 18.77
C GLU A 118 18.26 15.88 17.70
N ALA A 119 18.83 16.74 16.85
CA ALA A 119 18.12 17.37 15.74
C ALA A 119 17.74 16.35 14.65
N LYS A 120 18.59 15.35 14.38
CA LYS A 120 18.27 14.21 13.49
C LYS A 120 17.13 13.34 14.05
N GLY A 121 17.10 13.11 15.36
CA GLY A 121 15.99 12.41 16.02
C GLY A 121 14.68 13.21 15.93
N LYS A 122 14.73 14.52 16.20
CA LYS A 122 13.58 15.42 16.04
C LYS A 122 13.08 15.44 14.59
N TYR A 123 13.99 15.48 13.61
CA TYR A 123 13.69 15.41 12.18
C TYR A 123 12.94 14.13 11.80
N TYR A 124 13.43 12.95 12.22
CA TYR A 124 12.79 11.67 11.91
C TYR A 124 11.38 11.56 12.54
N ASN A 125 11.19 12.13 13.73
CA ASN A 125 9.87 12.17 14.36
C ASN A 125 8.89 13.06 13.58
N ILE A 126 9.31 14.27 13.19
CA ILE A 126 8.47 15.21 12.43
C ILE A 126 8.06 14.58 11.10
N ILE A 127 8.99 14.00 10.35
CA ILE A 127 8.71 13.47 9.03
C ILE A 127 7.76 12.26 9.07
N ASN A 128 7.85 11.45 10.12
CA ASN A 128 6.93 10.34 10.35
C ASN A 128 5.52 10.83 10.71
N VAL A 129 5.40 11.91 11.49
CA VAL A 129 4.10 12.52 11.80
C VAL A 129 3.44 13.05 10.53
N TYR A 130 4.22 13.70 9.65
CA TYR A 130 3.73 14.20 8.38
C TYR A 130 3.31 13.05 7.45
N TYR A 131 4.18 12.06 7.25
CA TYR A 131 3.86 10.87 6.45
C TYR A 131 2.56 10.21 6.94
N LYS A 132 2.41 10.02 8.26
CA LYS A 132 1.19 9.44 8.85
C LYS A 132 -0.05 10.30 8.59
N ALA A 133 0.08 11.62 8.58
CA ALA A 133 -1.04 12.51 8.24
C ALA A 133 -1.47 12.32 6.78
N PHE A 134 -0.52 12.32 5.82
CA PHE A 134 -0.82 12.09 4.41
C PHE A 134 -1.36 10.67 4.14
N ASP A 135 -0.80 9.62 4.77
CA ASP A 135 -1.32 8.24 4.70
C ASP A 135 -2.79 8.19 5.14
N LYS A 136 -3.12 8.76 6.30
CA LYS A 136 -4.47 8.71 6.86
C LYS A 136 -5.47 9.54 6.08
N VAL A 137 -5.13 10.78 5.75
CA VAL A 137 -6.01 11.67 5.00
C VAL A 137 -6.30 11.10 3.62
N GLY A 138 -5.27 10.61 2.92
CA GLY A 138 -5.48 10.05 1.59
C GLY A 138 -6.40 8.83 1.60
N HIS A 139 -6.23 7.92 2.56
CA HIS A 139 -7.11 6.77 2.69
C HIS A 139 -8.56 7.16 3.02
N GLU A 140 -8.78 8.21 3.81
CA GLU A 140 -10.13 8.70 4.10
C GLU A 140 -10.80 9.30 2.86
N VAL A 141 -10.10 10.17 2.12
CA VAL A 141 -10.64 10.79 0.89
C VAL A 141 -11.14 9.73 -0.08
N ILE A 142 -10.32 8.71 -0.36
CA ILE A 142 -10.69 7.63 -1.29
C ILE A 142 -11.82 6.77 -0.70
N SER A 143 -11.84 6.58 0.62
CA SER A 143 -12.89 5.78 1.23
C SER A 143 -14.29 6.42 1.11
N CYS A 144 -14.38 7.75 0.96
CA CYS A 144 -15.65 8.46 0.77
C CYS A 144 -16.27 8.27 -0.61
N ASN A 145 -15.46 8.03 -1.65
CA ASN A 145 -15.94 7.95 -3.03
C ASN A 145 -16.81 6.69 -3.22
N ARG A 146 -18.03 6.80 -3.78
CA ARG A 146 -18.93 5.63 -3.93
C ARG A 146 -18.32 4.51 -4.76
N ASP A 147 -17.66 4.85 -5.85
CA ASP A 147 -17.11 3.91 -6.81
C ASP A 147 -15.59 3.96 -6.73
N LEU A 148 -15.02 3.08 -5.90
CA LEU A 148 -13.58 2.97 -5.79
C LEU A 148 -12.99 2.60 -7.15
N ASN A 149 -12.15 3.48 -7.69
CA ASN A 149 -11.42 3.23 -8.92
C ASN A 149 -10.02 2.68 -8.59
N GLU A 150 -9.60 1.60 -9.24
CA GLU A 150 -8.23 1.06 -9.12
C GLU A 150 -7.17 2.15 -9.40
N VAL A 151 -7.48 3.11 -10.27
CA VAL A 151 -6.59 4.25 -10.56
C VAL A 151 -6.34 5.14 -9.33
N GLN A 152 -7.37 5.42 -8.52
CA GLN A 152 -7.24 6.23 -7.30
C GLN A 152 -6.36 5.51 -6.26
N LEU A 153 -6.56 4.20 -6.11
CA LEU A 153 -5.76 3.33 -5.22
C LEU A 153 -4.29 3.26 -5.62
N VAL A 154 -4.03 3.14 -6.93
CA VAL A 154 -2.67 3.13 -7.46
C VAL A 154 -2.00 4.47 -7.19
N ARG A 155 -2.67 5.58 -7.49
CA ARG A 155 -2.10 6.93 -7.33
C ARG A 155 -1.79 7.30 -5.88
N ILE A 156 -2.66 6.98 -4.91
CA ILE A 156 -2.32 7.20 -3.49
C ILE A 156 -1.12 6.35 -3.08
N THR A 157 -1.08 5.10 -3.53
CA THR A 157 -0.01 4.18 -3.17
C THR A 157 1.31 4.66 -3.75
N ASP A 158 1.33 5.08 -5.02
CA ASP A 158 2.50 5.60 -5.70
C ASP A 158 3.01 6.88 -5.02
N TYR A 159 2.11 7.79 -4.64
CA TYR A 159 2.48 8.99 -3.90
C TYR A 159 3.07 8.69 -2.52
N LEU A 160 2.46 7.79 -1.75
CA LEU A 160 2.98 7.38 -0.44
C LEU A 160 4.30 6.63 -0.55
N CYS A 161 4.50 5.82 -1.60
CA CYS A 161 5.77 5.18 -1.91
C CYS A 161 6.84 6.23 -2.23
N MET A 162 6.56 7.20 -3.09
CA MET A 162 7.47 8.30 -3.39
C MET A 162 7.83 9.09 -2.14
N LEU A 163 6.84 9.44 -1.30
CA LEU A 163 7.10 10.11 -0.02
C LEU A 163 8.02 9.28 0.87
N ARG A 164 7.80 7.97 0.97
CA ARG A 164 8.66 7.08 1.76
C ARG A 164 10.09 7.03 1.22
N GLU A 165 10.26 7.00 -0.09
CA GLU A 165 11.59 7.03 -0.73
C GLU A 165 12.29 8.37 -0.51
N PHE A 166 11.56 9.48 -0.63
CA PHE A 166 12.05 10.83 -0.32
C PHE A 166 12.54 10.93 1.13
N ILE A 167 11.76 10.39 2.08
CA ILE A 167 12.12 10.35 3.51
C ILE A 167 13.40 9.54 3.73
N LYS A 168 13.52 8.38 3.08
CA LYS A 168 14.67 7.48 3.23
C LYS A 168 15.96 8.07 2.68
N ASN A 169 15.87 8.76 1.54
CA ASN A 169 17.04 9.26 0.82
C ASN A 169 17.44 10.68 1.25
N GLY A 170 16.58 11.41 1.96
CA GLY A 170 16.88 12.73 2.54
C GLY A 170 17.14 13.84 1.52
N GLN A 171 17.12 13.53 0.22
CA GLN A 171 17.24 14.42 -0.93
C GLN A 171 16.59 13.75 -2.16
N PHE A 172 16.18 14.57 -3.13
CA PHE A 172 15.65 14.18 -4.44
C PHE A 172 16.58 13.15 -5.11
N VAL A 173 16.14 11.89 -5.22
CA VAL A 173 16.73 10.91 -6.14
C VAL A 173 15.59 10.17 -6.83
N TYR A 174 15.03 10.80 -7.86
CA TYR A 174 14.47 10.04 -8.97
C TYR A 174 15.43 10.30 -10.15
N GLN A 175 16.43 9.43 -10.28
CA GLN A 175 17.18 9.33 -11.54
C GLN A 175 16.46 8.30 -12.39
N GLU A 176 16.14 8.67 -13.62
CA GLU A 176 15.50 7.85 -14.66
C GLU A 176 16.29 6.60 -15.10
N GLU A 177 17.28 6.16 -14.33
CA GLU A 177 18.19 5.07 -14.68
C GLU A 177 18.24 4.02 -13.57
N LYS A 178 17.36 3.01 -13.65
CA LYS A 178 17.56 1.75 -12.91
C LYS A 178 17.31 0.54 -13.82
N LYS A 179 18.09 0.47 -14.90
CA LYS A 179 18.52 -0.78 -15.51
C LYS A 179 19.99 -0.98 -15.14
N GLU A 180 20.30 -2.19 -14.69
CA GLU A 180 21.64 -2.75 -14.43
C GLU A 180 22.19 -2.67 -13.00
N ARG A 181 22.11 -3.86 -12.36
CA ARG A 181 23.08 -4.55 -11.49
C ARG A 181 23.88 -3.75 -10.46
N ILE A 182 23.91 -4.26 -9.23
CA ILE A 182 25.13 -4.87 -8.66
C ILE A 182 24.72 -5.78 -7.49
N GLU A 183 25.13 -7.04 -7.63
CA GLU A 183 25.23 -8.08 -6.61
C GLU A 183 26.37 -7.72 -5.66
N GLU A 184 26.17 -7.82 -4.33
CA GLU A 184 26.89 -8.78 -3.48
C GLU A 184 26.61 -8.58 -1.98
N LYS A 185 26.11 -9.68 -1.39
CA LYS A 185 26.48 -10.30 -0.11
C LYS A 185 26.46 -9.47 1.18
N VAL A 186 25.48 -9.76 2.03
CA VAL A 186 25.74 -10.10 3.45
C VAL A 186 24.75 -11.19 3.90
N SER A 187 25.28 -12.25 4.50
CA SER A 187 24.59 -13.41 5.08
C SER A 187 24.34 -13.18 6.57
N ILE A 188 23.14 -13.45 7.10
CA ILE A 188 22.94 -13.82 8.52
C ILE A 188 21.76 -14.81 8.67
N ASN A 189 21.98 -15.76 9.57
CA ASN A 189 21.27 -17.00 9.84
C ASN A 189 19.85 -16.85 10.41
N THR A 190 19.07 -17.88 10.11
CA THR A 190 17.82 -18.30 10.76
C THR A 190 18.04 -18.65 12.22
N ASP A 191 17.10 -18.27 13.09
CA ASP A 191 16.39 -19.25 13.92
C ASP A 191 15.05 -18.70 14.44
N THR A 192 14.14 -19.66 14.56
CA THR A 192 12.69 -19.60 14.75
C THR A 192 12.27 -19.14 16.14
N GLU A 193 11.19 -18.36 16.25
CA GLU A 193 10.21 -18.52 17.33
C GLU A 193 8.85 -17.91 16.93
N VAL A 194 7.79 -18.69 17.18
CA VAL A 194 6.40 -18.42 16.81
C VAL A 194 5.77 -17.54 17.89
N VAL A 195 5.38 -16.31 17.55
CA VAL A 195 4.68 -15.41 18.48
C VAL A 195 3.51 -14.75 17.76
N GLN A 196 2.32 -14.84 18.38
CA GLN A 196 1.08 -14.20 17.94
C GLN A 196 1.27 -12.68 17.79
N LEU A 197 0.88 -12.14 16.64
CA LEU A 197 1.31 -10.82 16.18
C LEU A 197 0.21 -9.76 16.39
N GLU A 198 0.37 -8.93 17.41
CA GLU A 198 -0.42 -7.69 17.62
C GLU A 198 0.00 -6.57 16.65
N LYS A 199 -0.81 -5.50 16.59
CA LYS A 199 -0.75 -4.31 15.71
C LYS A 199 0.64 -3.65 15.47
N GLY A 200 1.65 -3.91 16.31
CA GLY A 200 3.04 -3.52 16.09
C GLY A 200 3.87 -4.48 15.22
N SER A 201 3.27 -5.59 14.78
CA SER A 201 3.87 -6.58 13.90
C SER A 201 3.84 -6.16 12.44
N LEU A 202 2.71 -5.62 11.97
CA LEU A 202 2.56 -5.27 10.55
C LEU A 202 3.63 -4.26 10.14
N ASP A 203 3.86 -3.20 10.93
CA ASP A 203 4.89 -2.20 10.63
C ASP A 203 6.28 -2.84 10.51
N LYS A 204 6.63 -3.79 11.40
CA LYS A 204 7.89 -4.55 11.32
C LYS A 204 7.98 -5.44 10.08
N LEU A 205 6.89 -6.13 9.73
CA LEU A 205 6.83 -6.96 8.52
C LEU A 205 6.97 -6.11 7.26
N LEU A 206 6.42 -4.89 7.26
CA LEU A 206 6.56 -3.93 6.16
C LEU A 206 7.98 -3.35 6.08
N GLU A 207 8.62 -3.08 7.22
CA GLU A 207 10.04 -2.71 7.27
C GLU A 207 10.92 -3.82 6.71
N GLU A 208 10.67 -5.07 7.13
CA GLU A 208 11.36 -6.26 6.62
C GLU A 208 11.15 -6.37 5.10
N MET A 209 9.91 -6.27 4.62
CA MET A 209 9.57 -6.31 3.19
C MET A 209 10.29 -5.23 2.39
N ASN A 210 10.31 -4.00 2.90
CA ASN A 210 10.98 -2.87 2.25
C ASN A 210 12.52 -3.04 2.26
N GLY A 211 13.06 -3.85 3.18
CA GLY A 211 14.47 -4.20 3.28
C GLY A 211 14.95 -5.22 2.23
N PHE A 212 14.06 -5.99 1.59
CA PHE A 212 14.44 -6.91 0.51
C PHE A 212 15.10 -6.15 -0.64
N ILE A 213 16.20 -6.65 -1.17
CA ILE A 213 16.89 -6.03 -2.31
C ILE A 213 16.16 -6.41 -3.60
N GLY A 214 15.75 -5.41 -4.39
CA GLY A 214 14.97 -5.59 -5.62
C GLY A 214 13.50 -5.88 -5.37
N MET A 215 12.83 -6.52 -6.34
CA MET A 215 11.39 -6.85 -6.30
C MET A 215 10.48 -5.62 -6.15
N ASP A 216 10.89 -4.47 -6.68
CA ASP A 216 10.20 -3.19 -6.46
C ASP A 216 8.75 -3.22 -6.95
N THR A 217 8.49 -3.88 -8.10
CA THR A 217 7.13 -4.10 -8.61
C THR A 217 6.27 -4.91 -7.64
N VAL A 218 6.81 -5.97 -7.04
CA VAL A 218 6.10 -6.79 -6.07
C VAL A 218 5.80 -6.00 -4.80
N LYS A 219 6.77 -5.24 -4.28
CA LYS A 219 6.56 -4.40 -3.11
C LYS A 219 5.47 -3.37 -3.35
N GLN A 220 5.44 -2.75 -4.54
CA GLN A 220 4.37 -1.83 -4.94
C GLN A 220 3.00 -2.52 -4.93
N GLU A 221 2.88 -3.72 -5.50
CA GLU A 221 1.63 -4.49 -5.47
C GLU A 221 1.19 -4.83 -4.03
N VAL A 222 2.11 -5.19 -3.14
CA VAL A 222 1.79 -5.43 -1.72
C VAL A 222 1.37 -4.14 -1.02
N HIS A 223 1.99 -2.98 -1.31
CA HIS A 223 1.54 -1.69 -0.78
C HIS A 223 0.13 -1.34 -1.29
N LYS A 224 -0.17 -1.60 -2.57
CA LYS A 224 -1.52 -1.37 -3.14
C LYS A 224 -2.56 -2.23 -2.42
N LEU A 225 -2.23 -3.50 -2.18
CA LEU A 225 -3.05 -4.41 -1.40
C LEU A 225 -3.34 -3.89 0.01
N ILE A 226 -2.31 -3.44 0.73
CA ILE A 226 -2.48 -2.87 2.08
C ILE A 226 -3.37 -1.63 2.05
N SER A 227 -3.12 -0.73 1.09
CA SER A 227 -3.94 0.47 0.87
C SER A 227 -5.40 0.10 0.64
N PHE A 228 -5.65 -0.89 -0.22
CA PHE A 228 -6.97 -1.41 -0.53
C PHE A 228 -7.70 -1.91 0.71
N ILE A 229 -7.04 -2.74 1.52
CA ILE A 229 -7.61 -3.32 2.74
C ILE A 229 -7.94 -2.23 3.75
N LYS A 230 -7.05 -1.25 3.96
CA LYS A 230 -7.30 -0.10 4.83
C LYS A 230 -8.55 0.68 4.38
N ILE A 231 -8.65 0.95 3.09
CA ILE A 231 -9.80 1.68 2.51
C ILE A 231 -11.09 0.88 2.68
N ASN A 232 -11.07 -0.41 2.38
CA ASN A 232 -12.22 -1.28 2.58
C ASN A 232 -12.68 -1.37 4.02
N LYS A 233 -11.73 -1.40 4.97
CA LYS A 233 -12.04 -1.35 6.40
C LYS A 233 -12.74 -0.04 6.79
N LEU A 234 -12.20 1.10 6.34
CA LEU A 234 -12.82 2.41 6.56
C LEU A 234 -14.23 2.47 5.96
N ARG A 235 -14.42 1.93 4.75
CA ARG A 235 -15.72 1.85 4.09
C ARG A 235 -16.71 1.03 4.89
N LYS A 236 -16.30 -0.16 5.35
CA LYS A 236 -17.12 -1.04 6.19
C LYS A 236 -17.53 -0.35 7.50
N GLU A 237 -16.59 0.32 8.16
CA GLU A 237 -16.84 1.10 9.39
C GLU A 237 -17.83 2.25 9.16
N ASN A 238 -17.85 2.83 7.95
CA ASN A 238 -18.78 3.88 7.54
C ASN A 238 -20.06 3.36 6.83
N GLY A 239 -20.30 2.04 6.81
CA GLY A 239 -21.48 1.45 6.15
C GLY A 239 -21.50 1.57 4.62
N LEU A 240 -20.35 1.85 4.00
CA LEU A 240 -20.17 1.95 2.56
C LEU A 240 -19.90 0.57 1.93
N LYS A 241 -20.21 0.44 0.63
CA LYS A 241 -19.99 -0.80 -0.13
C LYS A 241 -18.49 -1.12 -0.21
N VAL A 242 -18.09 -2.27 0.31
CA VAL A 242 -16.73 -2.82 0.22
C VAL A 242 -16.55 -3.46 -1.16
N GLN A 243 -15.38 -3.31 -1.77
CA GLN A 243 -15.04 -4.00 -3.02
C GLN A 243 -14.24 -5.28 -2.73
N GLU A 244 -14.48 -6.32 -3.50
CA GLU A 244 -13.67 -7.54 -3.46
C GLU A 244 -12.49 -7.42 -4.39
N PHE A 245 -11.39 -8.08 -4.04
CA PHE A 245 -10.17 -8.11 -4.83
C PHE A 245 -9.56 -9.51 -4.77
N SER A 246 -8.83 -9.88 -5.82
CA SER A 246 -8.11 -11.16 -5.86
C SER A 246 -6.87 -11.10 -4.96
N ASN A 247 -6.72 -12.08 -4.08
CA ASN A 247 -5.54 -12.25 -3.22
C ASN A 247 -4.39 -13.02 -3.89
N HIS A 248 -4.56 -13.41 -5.17
CA HIS A 248 -3.61 -14.24 -5.90
C HIS A 248 -2.51 -13.40 -6.56
N MET A 249 -1.26 -13.84 -6.41
CA MET A 249 -0.09 -13.17 -6.98
C MET A 249 0.77 -14.13 -7.80
N VAL A 250 1.41 -13.62 -8.85
CA VAL A 250 2.36 -14.35 -9.67
C VAL A 250 3.74 -13.72 -9.55
N PHE A 251 4.71 -14.47 -9.04
CA PHE A 251 6.10 -14.01 -8.94
C PHE A 251 6.90 -14.40 -10.18
N LEU A 252 7.30 -13.41 -10.98
CA LEU A 252 8.15 -13.61 -12.16
C LEU A 252 9.60 -13.21 -11.86
N GLY A 253 10.57 -14.03 -12.26
CA GLY A 253 11.99 -13.69 -12.19
C GLY A 253 12.90 -14.92 -12.23
N ASN A 254 14.21 -14.70 -12.35
CA ASN A 254 15.20 -15.78 -12.42
C ASN A 254 15.24 -16.63 -11.14
N PRO A 255 15.60 -17.93 -11.20
CA PRO A 255 15.83 -18.74 -10.01
C PRO A 255 16.82 -18.08 -9.02
N GLY A 256 16.61 -18.28 -7.73
CA GLY A 256 17.49 -17.71 -6.68
C GLY A 256 17.24 -16.24 -6.31
N THR A 257 16.24 -15.56 -6.89
CA THR A 257 15.92 -14.15 -6.56
C THR A 257 15.06 -13.98 -5.30
N GLY A 258 15.05 -14.94 -4.38
CA GLY A 258 14.33 -14.83 -3.10
C GLY A 258 12.80 -14.89 -3.17
N LYS A 259 12.18 -15.36 -4.27
CA LYS A 259 10.71 -15.45 -4.45
C LYS A 259 10.02 -16.21 -3.31
N THR A 260 10.51 -17.40 -2.99
CA THR A 260 9.98 -18.22 -1.90
C THR A 260 10.07 -17.52 -0.55
N THR A 261 11.20 -16.86 -0.28
CA THR A 261 11.42 -16.10 0.96
C THR A 261 10.43 -14.94 1.07
N PHE A 262 10.25 -14.18 -0.01
CA PHE A 262 9.29 -13.08 -0.05
C PHE A 262 7.84 -13.59 0.10
N ALA A 263 7.48 -14.69 -0.55
CA ALA A 263 6.15 -15.28 -0.43
C ALA A 263 5.83 -15.73 1.01
N ARG A 264 6.83 -16.22 1.76
CA ARG A 264 6.68 -16.55 3.17
C ARG A 264 6.45 -15.32 4.05
N LEU A 265 7.14 -14.22 3.76
CA LEU A 265 6.88 -12.93 4.43
C LEU A 265 5.47 -12.43 4.11
N LEU A 266 5.04 -12.56 2.85
CA LEU A 266 3.70 -12.17 2.41
C LEU A 266 2.60 -12.94 3.18
N ALA A 267 2.79 -14.23 3.47
CA ALA A 267 1.84 -15.00 4.28
C ALA A 267 1.66 -14.42 5.69
N LYS A 268 2.74 -13.96 6.32
CA LYS A 268 2.68 -13.27 7.62
C LYS A 268 1.95 -11.93 7.51
N ILE A 269 2.19 -11.18 6.42
CA ILE A 269 1.49 -9.93 6.15
C ILE A 269 -0.01 -10.18 5.96
N TYR A 270 -0.39 -11.24 5.21
CA TYR A 270 -1.80 -11.61 5.00
C TYR A 270 -2.49 -11.96 6.31
N TYR A 271 -1.82 -12.69 7.19
CA TYR A 271 -2.32 -12.96 8.54
C TYR A 271 -2.47 -11.68 9.38
N ALA A 272 -1.46 -10.80 9.38
CA ALA A 272 -1.49 -9.54 10.12
C ALA A 272 -2.55 -8.54 9.62
N LEU A 273 -3.04 -8.71 8.38
CA LEU A 273 -4.09 -7.90 7.76
C LEU A 273 -5.48 -8.55 7.84
N ASP A 274 -5.62 -9.68 8.55
CA ASP A 274 -6.85 -10.48 8.63
C ASP A 274 -7.37 -10.96 7.25
N ILE A 275 -6.48 -11.09 6.25
CA ILE A 275 -6.80 -11.69 4.94
C ILE A 275 -6.80 -13.22 5.05
N ALA A 276 -5.82 -13.75 5.80
CA ALA A 276 -5.68 -15.16 6.09
C ALA A 276 -5.95 -15.41 7.58
N GLU A 277 -6.61 -16.51 7.91
CA GLU A 277 -6.89 -16.90 9.30
C GLU A 277 -5.63 -17.29 10.07
N THR A 278 -4.57 -17.67 9.36
CA THR A 278 -3.29 -18.13 9.90
C THR A 278 -2.12 -17.66 9.03
N ASP A 279 -0.91 -17.64 9.58
CA ASP A 279 0.34 -17.41 8.82
C ASP A 279 0.87 -18.67 8.12
N LYS A 280 0.05 -19.72 8.02
CA LYS A 280 0.42 -21.00 7.42
C LYS A 280 0.86 -20.81 5.98
N PHE A 281 2.03 -21.35 5.66
CA PHE A 281 2.62 -21.31 4.32
C PHE A 281 2.90 -22.73 3.83
N ILE A 282 2.19 -23.17 2.80
CA ILE A 282 2.40 -24.47 2.14
C ILE A 282 3.10 -24.23 0.82
N GLU A 283 4.33 -24.72 0.71
CA GLU A 283 5.14 -24.68 -0.50
C GLU A 283 5.03 -26.02 -1.23
N ILE A 284 4.73 -25.96 -2.53
CA ILE A 284 4.58 -27.15 -3.36
C ILE A 284 5.15 -26.94 -4.75
N ASP A 285 5.67 -28.00 -5.37
CA ASP A 285 6.13 -28.03 -6.74
C ASP A 285 5.21 -28.88 -7.63
N ARG A 286 5.61 -29.13 -8.88
CA ARG A 286 4.88 -30.02 -9.80
C ARG A 286 4.66 -31.42 -9.19
N SER A 287 5.67 -31.98 -8.52
CA SER A 287 5.61 -33.34 -7.98
C SER A 287 4.62 -33.47 -6.82
N GLY A 288 4.43 -32.40 -6.04
CA GLY A 288 3.45 -32.34 -4.97
C GLY A 288 2.01 -32.24 -5.46
N LEU A 289 1.77 -31.74 -6.67
CA LEU A 289 0.41 -31.61 -7.24
C LEU A 289 0.00 -32.78 -8.13
N ILE A 290 0.95 -33.43 -8.79
CA ILE A 290 0.67 -34.52 -9.74
C ILE A 290 0.85 -35.89 -9.06
N ALA A 291 -0.08 -36.81 -9.30
CA ALA A 291 0.05 -38.20 -8.87
C ALA A 291 0.66 -39.08 -9.99
N GLY A 292 1.30 -40.20 -9.62
CA GLY A 292 1.92 -41.13 -10.57
C GLY A 292 0.93 -42.01 -11.35
N TYR A 293 -0.36 -42.00 -10.96
CA TYR A 293 -1.41 -42.85 -11.53
C TYR A 293 -2.64 -42.02 -11.93
N VAL A 294 -3.30 -42.45 -13.02
CA VAL A 294 -4.50 -41.82 -13.58
C VAL A 294 -5.61 -41.69 -12.51
N GLY A 295 -6.22 -40.51 -12.43
CA GLY A 295 -7.37 -40.24 -11.56
C GLY A 295 -7.05 -39.92 -10.10
N GLN A 296 -5.77 -39.99 -9.69
CA GLN A 296 -5.34 -39.64 -8.32
C GLN A 296 -4.92 -38.17 -8.16
N THR A 297 -4.66 -37.46 -9.26
CA THR A 297 -4.25 -36.05 -9.26
C THR A 297 -5.30 -35.15 -8.60
N SER A 298 -6.58 -35.37 -8.88
CA SER A 298 -7.68 -34.62 -8.24
C SER A 298 -7.70 -34.74 -6.71
N GLN A 299 -7.49 -35.95 -6.18
CA GLN A 299 -7.43 -36.19 -4.73
C GLN A 299 -6.22 -35.50 -4.10
N LYS A 300 -5.05 -35.59 -4.76
CA LYS A 300 -3.82 -34.96 -4.28
C LYS A 300 -3.94 -33.43 -4.24
N VAL A 301 -4.49 -32.82 -5.28
CA VAL A 301 -4.80 -31.38 -5.33
C VAL A 301 -5.76 -31.01 -4.19
N GLN A 302 -6.79 -31.82 -3.94
CA GLN A 302 -7.75 -31.58 -2.87
C GLN A 302 -7.07 -31.55 -1.49
N GLU A 303 -6.23 -32.54 -1.18
CA GLU A 303 -5.51 -32.60 0.08
C GLU A 303 -4.60 -31.40 0.28
N VAL A 304 -3.90 -30.98 -0.77
CA VAL A 304 -3.02 -29.79 -0.73
C VAL A 304 -3.83 -28.53 -0.44
N ILE A 305 -4.98 -28.35 -1.08
CA ILE A 305 -5.84 -27.18 -0.88
C ILE A 305 -6.42 -27.17 0.53
N GLU A 306 -6.95 -28.30 1.04
CA GLU A 306 -7.46 -28.38 2.41
C GLU A 306 -6.35 -28.13 3.43
N ASN A 307 -5.14 -28.62 3.15
CA ASN A 307 -3.99 -28.32 3.99
C ASN A 307 -3.61 -26.84 3.95
N ALA A 308 -3.72 -26.15 2.82
CA ALA A 308 -3.40 -24.73 2.72
C ALA A 308 -4.54 -23.79 3.16
N LYS A 309 -5.73 -24.33 3.45
CA LYS A 309 -6.91 -23.55 3.83
C LYS A 309 -6.64 -22.68 5.06
N GLY A 310 -7.08 -21.42 5.01
CA GLY A 310 -6.83 -20.42 6.04
C GLY A 310 -5.41 -19.84 6.03
N GLY A 311 -4.55 -20.23 5.09
CA GLY A 311 -3.20 -19.71 4.90
C GLY A 311 -2.88 -19.44 3.43
N VAL A 312 -1.60 -19.54 3.06
CA VAL A 312 -1.08 -19.31 1.71
C VAL A 312 -0.56 -20.60 1.10
N LEU A 313 -1.03 -20.92 -0.11
CA LEU A 313 -0.44 -21.95 -0.97
C LEU A 313 0.51 -21.29 -1.97
N PHE A 314 1.78 -21.67 -1.93
CA PHE A 314 2.80 -21.26 -2.88
C PHE A 314 3.13 -22.42 -3.82
N ILE A 315 2.95 -22.21 -5.13
CA ILE A 315 3.26 -23.19 -6.17
C ILE A 315 4.54 -22.73 -6.87
N ASP A 316 5.65 -23.40 -6.57
CA ASP A 316 6.91 -23.14 -7.25
C ASP A 316 6.91 -23.73 -8.66
N GLU A 317 7.58 -23.03 -9.57
CA GLU A 317 7.67 -23.39 -10.98
C GLU A 317 6.32 -23.77 -11.62
N ALA A 318 5.25 -23.03 -11.30
CA ALA A 318 3.89 -23.35 -11.75
C ALA A 318 3.76 -23.51 -13.27
N TYR A 319 4.64 -22.89 -14.07
CA TYR A 319 4.72 -23.08 -15.52
C TYR A 319 4.96 -24.55 -15.89
N ALA A 320 5.66 -25.31 -15.05
CA ALA A 320 5.90 -26.73 -15.24
C ALA A 320 4.58 -27.51 -15.31
N LEU A 321 3.48 -27.06 -14.69
CA LEU A 321 2.17 -27.72 -14.77
C LEU A 321 1.53 -27.63 -16.16
N SER A 322 1.96 -26.68 -16.99
CA SER A 322 1.43 -26.44 -18.35
C SER A 322 2.26 -27.08 -19.48
N ASN A 323 3.40 -27.70 -19.17
CA ASN A 323 4.28 -28.29 -20.20
C ASN A 323 3.62 -29.51 -20.88
N ASN A 324 3.33 -29.37 -22.18
CA ASN A 324 2.74 -30.37 -23.09
C ASN A 324 3.71 -31.53 -23.43
N GLY A 325 4.17 -32.25 -22.42
CA GLY A 325 5.10 -33.38 -22.58
C GLY A 325 4.39 -34.74 -22.64
N GLY A 326 3.69 -35.05 -23.74
CA GLY A 326 3.20 -36.40 -24.08
C GLY A 326 1.80 -36.80 -23.55
N GLU A 327 1.26 -37.92 -24.07
CA GLU A 327 -0.14 -38.43 -23.92
C GLU A 327 -0.65 -38.68 -22.47
N ALA A 328 0.16 -38.45 -21.45
CA ALA A 328 -0.19 -38.61 -20.03
C ALA A 328 -0.15 -37.26 -19.28
N ASP A 329 -0.93 -36.30 -19.76
CA ASP A 329 -0.88 -34.90 -19.33
C ASP A 329 -1.67 -34.62 -18.04
N PHE A 330 -1.20 -35.18 -16.93
CA PHE A 330 -1.79 -34.98 -15.60
C PHE A 330 -1.57 -33.56 -15.05
N GLY A 331 -0.69 -32.75 -15.66
CA GLY A 331 -0.48 -31.35 -15.28
C GLY A 331 -1.70 -30.48 -15.58
N ARG A 332 -2.33 -30.70 -16.74
CA ARG A 332 -3.58 -30.03 -17.11
C ARG A 332 -4.75 -30.41 -16.19
N GLU A 333 -4.82 -31.67 -15.79
CA GLU A 333 -5.82 -32.14 -14.82
C GLU A 333 -5.65 -31.41 -13.47
N ALA A 334 -4.41 -31.28 -12.99
CA ALA A 334 -4.11 -30.52 -11.78
C ALA A 334 -4.59 -29.07 -11.91
N LEU A 335 -4.24 -28.36 -13.00
CA LEU A 335 -4.67 -26.98 -13.26
C LEU A 335 -6.20 -26.81 -13.26
N ILE A 336 -6.93 -27.75 -13.85
CA ILE A 336 -8.41 -27.72 -13.86
C ILE A 336 -8.97 -27.94 -12.46
N CYS A 337 -8.42 -28.89 -11.71
CA CYS A 337 -8.85 -29.18 -10.34
C CYS A 337 -8.61 -27.99 -9.43
N LEU A 338 -7.41 -27.41 -9.50
CA LEU A 338 -7.00 -26.16 -8.90
C LEU A 338 -8.03 -25.06 -9.18
N GLN A 339 -8.25 -24.69 -10.45
CA GLN A 339 -9.21 -23.65 -10.84
C GLN A 339 -10.63 -23.88 -10.32
N ARG A 340 -11.14 -25.12 -10.44
CA ARG A 340 -12.49 -25.46 -9.96
C ARG A 340 -12.61 -25.30 -8.46
N ARG A 341 -11.61 -25.75 -7.71
CA ARG A 341 -11.70 -25.80 -6.25
C ARG A 341 -11.51 -24.43 -5.63
N TRP A 342 -10.68 -23.58 -6.21
CA TRP A 342 -10.59 -22.17 -5.80
C TRP A 342 -11.90 -21.41 -5.98
N ARG A 343 -12.55 -21.57 -7.14
CA ARG A 343 -13.83 -20.91 -7.38
C ARG A 343 -14.90 -21.28 -6.35
N ILE A 344 -14.89 -22.53 -5.88
CA ILE A 344 -15.79 -23.01 -4.82
C ILE A 344 -15.46 -22.34 -3.48
N ILE A 345 -14.19 -22.23 -3.12
CA ILE A 345 -13.76 -21.58 -1.88
C ILE A 345 -14.16 -20.10 -1.88
N GLU A 346 -13.90 -19.41 -2.99
CA GLU A 346 -14.24 -17.99 -3.18
C GLU A 346 -15.74 -17.73 -3.05
N THR A 347 -16.60 -18.58 -3.63
CA THR A 347 -18.06 -18.46 -3.47
C THR A 347 -18.60 -18.88 -2.11
N SER A 348 -17.81 -19.59 -1.29
CA SER A 348 -18.21 -19.98 0.08
C SER A 348 -17.75 -19.01 1.17
N LEU A 349 -16.91 -18.04 0.82
CA LEU A 349 -16.46 -16.95 1.69
C LEU A 349 -17.27 -15.65 1.51
N LEU A 350 -18.22 -15.66 0.55
CA LEU A 350 -19.25 -14.64 0.30
C LEU A 350 -20.61 -15.13 0.81
#